data_AF-A0A956CYM6-F1
#
_entry.id   AF-A0A956CYM6-F1
#
_cell.length_a   1.000
_cell.length_b   1.000
_cell.length_c   1.000
_cell.angle_alpha   90.00
_cell.angle_beta   90.00
_cell.angle_gamma   90.00
#
_symmetry.space_group_name_H-M   'P 1'
#
loop_
_entity.id
_entity.type
_entity.pdbx_description
1 polymer ?
#
loop_
_entity_poly.entity_id
_entity_poly.type
_entity_poly.pdbx_seq_one_letter_code
_entity_poly.pdbx_strand_id
1 'polypeptide(L)'
;MTRHRRGALVLCVALAGCGASSGTDAGVVDDASLAGDGGIDAAAPDAGPPGDGGVPTAEEVAAWVDAYAAAHPGRAGDINALTPSQVASDPDAQRLLAVCGADQRPVFPRLAWEYGGSDHAWIAPEASALCYCVHTPVAPSTEHWAYDATADHVTADVYVLYPEENPCRDQAGADRVLGCIGDATNLEIFVDIASYHDGADAGLALSEASSEIQLLLEDGSRVLLYENL
;
A
#
# COMPACT_ATOMS: atom_id res chain seq x y z
N MET A 1 8.55 -34.94 -48.38
CA MET A 1 9.86 -35.20 -47.75
C MET A 1 9.70 -35.08 -46.25
N THR A 2 9.52 -36.21 -45.59
CA THR A 2 9.24 -36.37 -44.16
C THR A 2 10.54 -36.59 -43.40
N ARG A 3 10.81 -35.78 -42.36
CA ARG A 3 11.76 -36.14 -41.30
C ARG A 3 11.23 -35.72 -39.94
N HIS A 4 10.72 -36.70 -39.21
CA HIS A 4 10.58 -36.67 -37.76
C HIS A 4 11.96 -36.64 -37.09
N ARG A 5 12.11 -35.88 -36.01
CA ARG A 5 13.12 -36.14 -34.97
C ARG A 5 12.40 -36.35 -33.63
N ARG A 6 12.74 -37.49 -33.03
CA ARG A 6 12.35 -37.98 -31.71
C ARG A 6 13.50 -37.72 -30.72
N GLY A 7 13.17 -37.68 -29.43
CA GLY A 7 14.08 -37.95 -28.30
C GLY A 7 14.45 -36.70 -27.50
N ALA A 8 14.46 -36.68 -26.17
CA ALA A 8 14.43 -37.79 -25.22
C ALA A 8 13.76 -37.39 -23.89
N LEU A 9 13.07 -38.37 -23.33
CA LEU A 9 12.50 -38.47 -21.99
C LEU A 9 13.63 -38.76 -21.00
N VAL A 10 13.74 -38.03 -19.89
CA VAL A 10 14.50 -38.48 -18.71
C VAL A 10 13.55 -38.45 -17.51
N LEU A 11 13.24 -39.65 -17.06
CA LEU A 11 12.47 -40.01 -15.89
C LEU A 11 13.46 -40.30 -14.76
N CYS A 12 13.36 -39.61 -13.63
CA CYS A 12 13.98 -40.04 -12.37
C CYS A 12 12.89 -40.32 -11.34
N VAL A 13 12.87 -41.58 -10.90
CA VAL A 13 11.95 -42.14 -9.91
C VAL A 13 12.59 -42.09 -8.53
N ALA A 14 11.78 -41.59 -7.58
CA ALA A 14 11.65 -41.88 -6.14
C ALA A 14 12.82 -42.42 -5.30
N LEU A 15 12.95 -41.85 -4.10
CA LEU A 15 13.31 -42.60 -2.89
C LEU A 15 12.43 -42.13 -1.72
N ALA A 16 11.77 -43.13 -1.12
CA ALA A 16 10.91 -43.02 0.05
C ALA A 16 11.73 -42.80 1.33
N GLY A 17 11.25 -41.92 2.20
CA GLY A 17 11.71 -41.77 3.58
C GLY A 17 10.55 -42.01 4.54
N CYS A 18 10.55 -43.18 5.16
CA CYS A 18 9.65 -43.57 6.25
C CYS A 18 10.25 -43.07 7.56
N GLY A 19 9.47 -42.37 8.39
CA GLY A 19 9.87 -41.94 9.73
C GLY A 19 8.66 -41.88 10.65
N ALA A 20 8.52 -42.90 11.50
CA ALA A 20 7.50 -43.00 12.54
C ALA A 20 8.17 -43.06 13.91
N SER A 21 7.71 -42.26 14.88
CA SER A 21 7.69 -42.49 16.34
C SER A 21 7.12 -41.20 16.98
N SER A 22 5.96 -41.14 17.66
CA SER A 22 5.41 -41.84 18.84
C SER A 22 5.59 -41.04 20.15
N GLY A 23 4.47 -40.78 20.83
CA GLY A 23 4.37 -40.56 22.29
C GLY A 23 4.20 -39.11 22.73
N THR A 24 3.00 -38.69 23.17
CA THR A 24 2.54 -38.50 24.58
C THR A 24 3.34 -37.40 25.32
N ASP A 25 2.75 -36.38 25.96
CA ASP A 25 1.74 -36.52 27.01
C ASP A 25 1.08 -35.16 27.37
N ALA A 26 0.01 -35.28 28.15
CA ALA A 26 -0.88 -34.25 28.67
C ALA A 26 -0.21 -33.11 29.48
N GLY A 27 -0.84 -31.93 29.44
CA GLY A 27 -0.51 -30.78 30.28
C GLY A 27 -1.63 -29.75 30.29
N VAL A 28 -2.78 -30.12 30.87
CA VAL A 28 -3.81 -29.19 31.32
C VAL A 28 -3.24 -28.37 32.48
N VAL A 29 -3.28 -27.04 32.37
CA VAL A 29 -3.33 -26.13 33.52
C VAL A 29 -4.46 -25.13 33.26
N ASP A 30 -5.52 -25.31 34.03
CA ASP A 30 -6.60 -24.34 34.22
C ASP A 30 -6.14 -23.16 35.10
N ASP A 31 -6.87 -22.06 34.92
CA ASP A 31 -7.21 -21.03 35.91
C ASP A 31 -6.14 -19.98 36.29
N ALA A 32 -6.35 -18.74 35.84
CA ALA A 32 -6.90 -17.71 36.73
C ALA A 32 -7.17 -16.39 35.98
N SER A 33 -8.41 -15.98 36.06
CA SER A 33 -8.92 -14.64 35.79
C SER A 33 -8.12 -13.56 36.54
N LEU A 34 -7.76 -12.49 35.84
CA LEU A 34 -7.76 -11.15 36.43
C LEU A 34 -8.50 -10.20 35.50
N ALA A 35 -9.66 -9.78 36.00
CA ALA A 35 -10.39 -8.62 35.54
C ALA A 35 -9.47 -7.39 35.51
N GLY A 36 -9.54 -6.66 34.40
CA GLY A 36 -8.96 -5.35 34.24
C GLY A 36 -9.90 -4.51 33.39
N ASP A 37 -10.98 -4.05 34.01
CA ASP A 37 -11.73 -2.88 33.54
C ASP A 37 -10.75 -1.71 33.51
N GLY A 38 -10.45 -1.26 32.30
CA GLY A 38 -9.54 -0.15 32.03
C GLY A 38 -9.89 0.44 30.68
N GLY A 39 -11.12 0.94 30.56
CA GLY A 39 -11.53 1.80 29.46
C GLY A 39 -10.57 2.98 29.38
N ILE A 40 -9.67 2.94 28.40
CA ILE A 40 -9.08 4.14 27.85
C ILE A 40 -10.06 4.65 26.81
N ASP A 41 -10.93 5.56 27.25
CA ASP A 41 -11.49 6.57 26.35
C ASP A 41 -10.30 7.42 25.86
N ALA A 42 -9.52 6.87 24.93
CA ALA A 42 -8.65 7.65 24.08
C ALA A 42 -9.57 8.36 23.09
N ALA A 43 -10.21 9.43 23.56
CA ALA A 43 -10.58 10.51 22.67
C ALA A 43 -9.32 10.82 21.86
N ALA A 44 -9.36 10.53 20.56
CA ALA A 44 -8.37 11.04 19.63
C ALA A 44 -8.19 12.52 19.97
N PRO A 45 -6.96 13.02 20.18
CA PRO A 45 -6.79 14.44 20.31
C PRO A 45 -7.39 15.03 19.05
N ASP A 46 -8.42 15.86 19.25
CA ASP A 46 -9.00 16.72 18.25
C ASP A 46 -7.81 17.45 17.63
N ALA A 47 -7.35 16.95 16.47
CA ALA A 47 -6.27 17.53 15.74
C ALA A 47 -6.83 18.86 15.29
N GLY A 48 -6.55 19.89 16.10
CA GLY A 48 -6.91 21.25 15.79
C GLY A 48 -6.54 21.52 14.33
N PRO A 49 -7.38 22.28 13.60
CA PRO A 49 -7.22 22.45 12.17
C PRO A 49 -5.76 22.78 11.86
N PRO A 50 -5.14 22.13 10.87
CA PRO A 50 -3.76 22.42 10.50
C PRO A 50 -3.60 23.92 10.38
N GLY A 51 -2.63 24.48 11.12
CA GLY A 51 -2.36 25.91 11.09
C GLY A 51 -2.11 26.38 9.65
N ASP A 52 -2.33 27.68 9.40
CA ASP A 52 -2.29 28.42 8.12
C ASP A 52 -1.08 28.20 7.16
N GLY A 53 -0.23 27.20 7.35
CA GLY A 53 0.69 26.71 6.32
C GLY A 53 -0.11 25.96 5.26
N GLY A 54 -0.38 26.61 4.12
CA GLY A 54 -1.08 26.00 3.00
C GLY A 54 -0.44 24.68 2.52
N VAL A 55 -1.16 23.96 1.67
CA VAL A 55 -0.66 22.75 0.98
C VAL A 55 0.72 23.07 0.37
N PRO A 56 1.77 22.27 0.64
CA PRO A 56 3.10 22.54 0.12
C PRO A 56 3.08 22.57 -1.40
N THR A 57 4.02 23.29 -2.00
CA THR A 57 4.16 23.30 -3.46
C THR A 57 4.78 22.00 -3.97
N ALA A 58 4.52 21.67 -5.25
CA ALA A 58 5.15 20.51 -5.89
C ALA A 58 6.69 20.57 -5.84
N GLU A 59 7.28 21.77 -5.99
CA GLU A 59 8.73 21.97 -5.90
C GLU A 59 9.27 21.66 -4.50
N GLU A 60 8.57 22.12 -3.45
CA GLU A 60 8.95 21.83 -2.06
C GLU A 60 8.88 20.33 -1.77
N VAL A 61 7.79 19.66 -2.16
CA VAL A 61 7.63 18.23 -1.96
C VAL A 61 8.66 17.43 -2.74
N ALA A 62 8.93 17.79 -4.00
CA ALA A 62 9.99 17.15 -4.79
C ALA A 62 11.37 17.29 -4.13
N ALA A 63 11.69 18.46 -3.58
CA ALA A 63 12.93 18.66 -2.84
C ALA A 63 13.00 17.80 -1.57
N TRP A 64 11.90 17.64 -0.84
CA TRP A 64 11.85 16.77 0.35
C TRP A 64 12.02 15.30 -0.01
N VAL A 65 11.34 14.85 -1.06
CA VAL A 65 11.45 13.48 -1.59
C VAL A 65 12.89 13.17 -1.99
N ASP A 66 13.53 14.08 -2.72
CA ASP A 66 14.90 13.92 -3.19
C ASP A 66 15.91 13.88 -2.04
N ALA A 67 15.74 14.74 -1.04
CA ALA A 67 16.56 14.76 0.16
C ALA A 67 16.38 13.46 0.97
N TYR A 68 15.15 12.99 1.13
CA TYR A 68 14.85 11.75 1.85
C TYR A 68 15.41 10.52 1.14
N ALA A 69 15.23 10.43 -0.19
CA ALA A 69 15.79 9.36 -1.01
C ALA A 69 17.33 9.31 -0.93
N ALA A 70 17.99 10.46 -0.86
CA ALA A 70 19.43 10.55 -0.73
C ALA A 70 19.93 10.10 0.66
N ALA A 71 19.18 10.41 1.72
CA ALA A 71 19.48 9.98 3.09
C ALA A 71 19.18 8.49 3.32
N HIS A 72 18.19 7.95 2.60
CA HIS A 72 17.64 6.60 2.78
C HIS A 72 17.62 5.82 1.46
N PRO A 73 18.77 5.31 1.00
CA PRO A 73 18.85 4.66 -0.30
C PRO A 73 18.13 3.30 -0.34
N GLY A 74 17.50 3.00 -1.48
CA GLY A 74 16.81 1.73 -1.71
C GLY A 74 15.57 1.58 -0.84
N ARG A 75 15.29 0.35 -0.38
CA ARG A 75 14.09 0.04 0.42
C ARG A 75 14.02 0.81 1.75
N ALA A 76 15.15 1.26 2.29
CA ALA A 76 15.14 2.09 3.51
C ALA A 76 14.43 3.43 3.31
N GLY A 77 14.31 3.90 2.06
CA GLY A 77 13.61 5.13 1.70
C GLY A 77 12.09 4.99 1.58
N ASP A 78 11.56 3.76 1.68
CA ASP A 78 10.12 3.54 1.64
C ASP A 78 9.48 4.01 2.97
N ILE A 79 8.87 5.19 2.91
CA ILE A 79 8.17 5.79 4.05
C ILE A 79 6.91 5.00 4.44
N ASN A 80 6.37 4.18 3.55
CA ASN A 80 5.16 3.39 3.82
C ASN A 80 5.48 2.16 4.66
N ALA A 81 6.66 1.56 4.51
CA ALA A 81 7.17 0.47 5.34
C ALA A 81 7.58 0.88 6.77
N LEU A 82 7.56 2.17 7.12
CA LEU A 82 7.96 2.62 8.45
C LEU A 82 6.90 2.32 9.52
N THR A 83 7.35 1.73 10.61
CA THR A 83 6.53 1.57 11.82
C THR A 83 6.21 2.92 12.47
N PRO A 84 5.15 3.02 13.30
CA PRO A 84 4.80 4.25 13.99
C PRO A 84 5.95 4.85 14.83
N SER A 85 6.78 4.00 15.45
CA SER A 85 7.92 4.47 16.25
C SER A 85 9.06 5.02 15.39
N GLN A 86 9.30 4.43 14.21
CA GLN A 86 10.26 4.96 13.24
C GLN A 86 9.80 6.31 12.71
N VAL A 87 8.52 6.42 12.29
CA VAL A 87 7.94 7.71 11.88
C VAL A 87 8.07 8.73 13.00
N ALA A 88 7.71 8.39 14.25
CA ALA A 88 7.82 9.30 15.39
C ALA A 88 9.25 9.83 15.64
N SER A 89 10.27 9.08 15.21
CA SER A 89 11.68 9.46 15.33
C SER A 89 12.28 10.16 14.11
N ASP A 90 11.54 10.22 12.99
CA ASP A 90 12.00 10.77 11.72
C ASP A 90 11.12 11.97 11.29
N PRO A 91 11.57 13.20 11.56
CA PRO A 91 10.83 14.42 11.18
C PRO A 91 10.64 14.59 9.67
N ASP A 92 11.54 14.08 8.84
CA ASP A 92 11.42 14.19 7.39
C ASP A 92 10.36 13.22 6.86
N ALA A 93 10.30 12.00 7.41
CA ALA A 93 9.22 11.06 7.14
C ALA A 93 7.86 11.60 7.61
N GLN A 94 7.77 12.18 8.82
CA GLN A 94 6.54 12.82 9.30
C GLN A 94 6.06 13.91 8.34
N ARG A 95 6.97 14.75 7.85
CA ARG A 95 6.65 15.81 6.91
C ARG A 95 6.14 15.25 5.58
N LEU A 96 6.78 14.22 5.04
CA LEU A 96 6.35 13.56 3.80
C LEU A 96 4.98 12.88 3.96
N LEU A 97 4.73 12.22 5.09
CA LEU A 97 3.46 11.55 5.38
C LEU A 97 2.30 12.53 5.56
N ALA A 98 2.57 13.74 6.04
CA ALA A 98 1.57 14.80 6.20
C ALA A 98 1.20 15.53 4.90
N VAL A 99 1.76 15.13 3.75
CA VAL A 99 1.47 15.77 2.45
C VAL A 99 0.04 15.48 1.98
N CYS A 100 -0.49 14.30 2.28
CA CYS A 100 -1.88 13.92 1.99
C CYS A 100 -2.77 14.14 3.23
N GLY A 101 -4.08 13.90 3.07
CA GLY A 101 -5.05 13.92 4.17
C GLY A 101 -4.79 12.83 5.22
N ALA A 102 -5.39 12.98 6.40
CA ALA A 102 -5.17 12.09 7.54
C ALA A 102 -5.69 10.65 7.32
N ASP A 103 -6.63 10.46 6.38
CA ASP A 103 -7.20 9.18 5.96
C ASP A 103 -6.54 8.63 4.69
N GLN A 104 -5.37 9.17 4.33
CA GLN A 104 -4.65 8.85 3.11
C GLN A 104 -3.18 8.59 3.42
N ARG A 105 -2.54 7.85 2.52
CA ARG A 105 -1.10 7.64 2.51
C ARG A 105 -0.50 8.20 1.24
N PRO A 106 0.53 9.06 1.33
CA PRO A 106 1.28 9.48 0.15
C PRO A 106 2.15 8.34 -0.39
N VAL A 107 2.06 8.12 -1.68
CA VAL A 107 2.95 7.28 -2.47
C VAL A 107 3.75 8.20 -3.38
N PHE A 108 5.03 8.34 -3.06
CA PHE A 108 5.99 9.04 -3.91
C PHE A 108 6.75 7.99 -4.73
N PRO A 109 6.57 7.91 -6.06
CA PRO A 109 7.21 6.88 -6.89
C PRO A 109 8.71 6.69 -6.66
N ARG A 110 9.44 7.79 -6.41
CA ARG A 110 10.88 7.74 -6.15
C ARG A 110 11.27 7.05 -4.84
N LEU A 111 10.35 6.97 -3.88
CA LEU A 111 10.54 6.35 -2.56
C LEU A 111 9.83 4.99 -2.46
N ALA A 112 8.78 4.79 -3.25
CA ALA A 112 7.86 3.69 -3.09
C ALA A 112 8.45 2.33 -3.49
N TRP A 113 8.15 1.36 -2.64
CA TRP A 113 8.29 -0.06 -2.88
C TRP A 113 6.93 -0.72 -2.70
N GLU A 114 6.75 -1.89 -3.30
CA GLU A 114 5.63 -2.76 -2.96
C GLU A 114 5.60 -3.00 -1.45
N TYR A 115 4.44 -2.78 -0.85
CA TYR A 115 4.25 -2.71 0.58
C TYR A 115 3.68 -4.03 1.09
N GLY A 116 4.25 -4.63 2.15
CA GLY A 116 3.92 -6.01 2.51
C GLY A 116 4.60 -7.06 1.62
N GLY A 117 4.90 -6.73 0.36
CA GLY A 117 5.87 -7.39 -0.52
C GLY A 117 7.32 -6.92 -0.29
N SER A 118 8.28 -7.64 -0.86
CA SER A 118 9.69 -7.23 -0.99
C SER A 118 10.12 -7.19 -2.47
N ASP A 119 9.15 -7.08 -3.36
CA ASP A 119 9.22 -7.73 -4.66
C ASP A 119 9.82 -6.78 -5.70
N HIS A 120 9.36 -5.52 -5.73
CA HIS A 120 9.98 -4.46 -6.55
C HIS A 120 9.82 -3.05 -6.00
N ALA A 121 10.74 -2.17 -6.45
CA ALA A 121 10.57 -0.73 -6.38
C ALA A 121 9.65 -0.26 -7.51
N TRP A 122 9.12 0.96 -7.39
CA TRP A 122 8.42 1.61 -8.49
C TRP A 122 9.26 1.60 -9.78
N ILE A 123 8.66 1.15 -10.88
CA ILE A 123 9.30 1.10 -12.20
C ILE A 123 9.08 2.42 -12.92
N ALA A 124 10.16 3.01 -13.43
CA ALA A 124 10.18 4.29 -14.16
C ALA A 124 9.50 5.46 -13.39
N PRO A 125 9.94 5.77 -12.15
CA PRO A 125 9.35 6.83 -11.34
C PRO A 125 9.39 8.21 -12.01
N GLU A 126 10.34 8.46 -12.90
CA GLU A 126 10.45 9.69 -13.69
C GLU A 126 9.33 9.87 -14.73
N ALA A 127 8.63 8.80 -15.10
CA ALA A 127 7.46 8.87 -15.98
C ALA A 127 6.16 9.14 -15.20
N SER A 128 6.23 9.13 -13.87
CA SER A 128 5.05 9.17 -13.00
C SER A 128 4.73 10.54 -12.41
N ALA A 129 3.55 10.66 -11.81
CA ALA A 129 3.23 11.84 -11.02
C ALA A 129 4.15 11.91 -9.79
N LEU A 130 4.35 13.12 -9.25
CA LEU A 130 5.18 13.31 -8.06
C LEU A 130 4.62 12.57 -6.83
N CYS A 131 3.30 12.65 -6.62
CA CYS A 131 2.63 12.13 -5.43
C CYS A 131 1.23 11.61 -5.78
N TYR A 132 0.97 10.36 -5.41
CA TYR A 132 -0.36 9.79 -5.34
C TYR A 132 -0.78 9.75 -3.89
N CYS A 133 -2.01 10.14 -3.59
CA CYS A 133 -2.58 10.02 -2.26
C CYS A 133 -3.65 8.93 -2.33
N VAL A 134 -3.37 7.81 -1.67
CA VAL A 134 -4.21 6.61 -1.66
C VAL A 134 -5.02 6.61 -0.37
N HIS A 135 -6.34 6.46 -0.45
CA HIS A 135 -7.15 6.30 0.76
C HIS A 135 -6.88 4.96 1.44
N THR A 136 -6.71 4.99 2.75
CA THR A 136 -6.34 3.82 3.57
C THR A 136 -7.53 3.26 4.34
N PRO A 137 -7.42 2.04 4.91
CA PRO A 137 -8.49 1.43 5.70
C PRO A 137 -9.04 2.32 6.82
N VAL A 138 -10.37 2.44 6.85
CA VAL A 138 -11.12 3.20 7.87
C VAL A 138 -12.38 2.45 8.27
N ALA A 139 -12.72 2.51 9.56
CA ALA A 139 -13.92 1.89 10.13
C ALA A 139 -14.71 2.94 10.93
N PRO A 140 -15.96 3.26 10.56
CA PRO A 140 -16.72 2.70 9.42
C PRO A 140 -16.18 3.16 8.06
N SER A 141 -16.54 2.42 7.01
CA SER A 141 -16.24 2.79 5.61
C SER A 141 -16.76 4.19 5.25
N THR A 142 -16.12 4.79 4.25
CA THR A 142 -16.42 6.12 3.72
C THR A 142 -16.79 6.03 2.24
N GLU A 143 -16.98 7.19 1.59
CA GLU A 143 -17.19 7.23 0.14
C GLU A 143 -15.90 7.02 -0.68
N HIS A 144 -14.73 7.14 -0.04
CA HIS A 144 -13.42 7.04 -0.69
C HIS A 144 -12.70 5.72 -0.37
N TRP A 145 -13.14 5.02 0.66
CA TRP A 145 -12.62 3.72 1.02
C TRP A 145 -13.72 2.87 1.65
N ALA A 146 -13.90 1.65 1.14
CA ALA A 146 -14.91 0.73 1.65
C ALA A 146 -14.41 -0.72 1.65
N TYR A 147 -14.91 -1.50 2.60
CA TYR A 147 -14.71 -2.94 2.65
C TYR A 147 -16.06 -3.66 2.68
N ASP A 148 -16.31 -4.48 1.66
CA ASP A 148 -17.43 -5.42 1.60
C ASP A 148 -16.99 -6.77 2.16
N ALA A 149 -17.33 -7.02 3.43
CA ALA A 149 -17.03 -8.29 4.09
C ALA A 149 -17.74 -9.51 3.49
N THR A 150 -18.79 -9.32 2.69
CA THR A 150 -19.48 -10.44 2.02
C THR A 150 -18.72 -10.88 0.77
N ALA A 151 -18.17 -9.93 0.03
CA ALA A 151 -17.37 -10.17 -1.16
C ALA A 151 -15.88 -10.37 -0.85
N ASP A 152 -15.45 -10.05 0.38
CA ASP A 152 -14.06 -9.91 0.78
C ASP A 152 -13.30 -8.97 -0.18
N HIS A 153 -13.81 -7.73 -0.27
CA HIS A 153 -13.43 -6.79 -1.32
C HIS A 153 -13.24 -5.37 -0.78
N VAL A 154 -12.10 -4.77 -1.09
CA VAL A 154 -11.75 -3.39 -0.79
C VAL A 154 -11.96 -2.54 -2.05
N THR A 155 -12.63 -1.40 -1.91
CA THR A 155 -12.64 -0.35 -2.93
C THR A 155 -11.97 0.89 -2.35
N ALA A 156 -10.99 1.44 -3.06
CA ALA A 156 -10.25 2.62 -2.62
C ALA A 156 -10.04 3.64 -3.74
N ASP A 157 -10.21 4.91 -3.39
CA ASP A 157 -9.87 6.04 -4.25
C ASP A 157 -8.38 6.40 -4.13
N VAL A 158 -7.80 6.79 -5.25
CA VAL A 158 -6.46 7.39 -5.37
C VAL A 158 -6.63 8.73 -6.07
N TYR A 159 -5.90 9.77 -5.66
CA TYR A 159 -5.82 11.01 -6.44
C TYR A 159 -4.37 11.48 -6.58
N VAL A 160 -4.13 12.32 -7.59
CA VAL A 160 -2.83 12.96 -7.83
C VAL A 160 -2.85 14.36 -7.21
N LEU A 161 -1.91 14.65 -6.30
CA LEU A 161 -1.90 15.92 -5.57
C LEU A 161 -1.46 17.13 -6.43
N TYR A 162 -0.57 16.90 -7.40
CA TYR A 162 -0.06 17.94 -8.32
C TYR A 162 -0.30 17.55 -9.79
N PRO A 163 -1.56 17.50 -10.23
CA PRO A 163 -1.93 17.00 -11.56
C PRO A 163 -1.38 17.87 -12.71
N GLU A 164 -1.05 19.13 -12.44
CA GLU A 164 -0.44 20.07 -13.38
C GLU A 164 1.03 19.79 -13.67
N GLU A 165 1.76 19.21 -12.72
CA GLU A 165 3.17 18.79 -12.88
C GLU A 165 3.29 17.36 -13.40
N ASN A 166 2.15 16.70 -13.65
CA ASN A 166 2.11 15.32 -14.09
C ASN A 166 2.59 15.20 -15.56
N PRO A 167 3.61 14.38 -15.86
CA PRO A 167 4.12 14.19 -17.23
C PRO A 167 3.05 13.77 -18.24
N CYS A 168 1.96 13.17 -17.77
CA CYS A 168 0.88 12.67 -18.62
C CYS A 168 -0.38 13.56 -18.59
N ARG A 169 -0.31 14.79 -18.07
CA ARG A 169 -1.45 15.73 -17.96
C ARG A 169 -2.16 16.03 -19.29
N ASP A 170 -1.46 15.95 -20.41
CA ASP A 170 -1.99 16.27 -21.74
C ASP A 170 -2.80 15.11 -22.36
N GLN A 171 -2.86 13.96 -21.68
CA GLN A 171 -3.64 12.79 -22.10
C GLN A 171 -5.07 12.86 -21.50
N ALA A 172 -6.00 12.06 -22.03
CA ALA A 172 -7.40 12.02 -21.57
C ALA A 172 -7.87 10.59 -21.28
N GLY A 173 -8.90 10.45 -20.44
CA GLY A 173 -9.50 9.15 -20.11
C GLY A 173 -8.54 8.20 -19.37
N ALA A 174 -8.75 6.88 -19.52
CA ALA A 174 -7.93 5.86 -18.88
C ALA A 174 -6.46 5.90 -19.32
N ASP A 175 -6.19 6.34 -20.56
CA ASP A 175 -4.82 6.49 -21.08
C ASP A 175 -4.03 7.52 -20.28
N ARG A 176 -4.67 8.63 -19.88
CA ARG A 176 -4.07 9.59 -18.94
C ARG A 176 -3.59 8.87 -17.71
N VAL A 177 -4.42 8.01 -17.13
CA VAL A 177 -4.11 7.41 -15.84
C VAL A 177 -3.02 6.35 -15.94
N LEU A 178 -3.10 5.45 -16.90
CA LEU A 178 -2.09 4.40 -17.06
C LEU A 178 -0.76 4.98 -17.54
N GLY A 179 -0.80 6.03 -18.39
CA GLY A 179 0.39 6.78 -18.76
C GLY A 179 1.09 7.40 -17.56
N CYS A 180 0.31 7.95 -16.60
CA CYS A 180 0.86 8.51 -15.37
C CYS A 180 1.50 7.44 -14.48
N ILE A 181 1.02 6.20 -14.48
CA ILE A 181 1.55 5.17 -13.59
C ILE A 181 2.85 4.58 -14.14
N GLY A 182 3.11 4.75 -15.44
CA GLY A 182 4.34 4.35 -16.13
C GLY A 182 4.40 2.85 -16.45
N ASP A 183 4.19 2.00 -15.43
CA ASP A 183 4.13 0.54 -15.54
C ASP A 183 2.94 -0.03 -14.77
N ALA A 184 2.20 -0.96 -15.38
CA ALA A 184 1.02 -1.56 -14.74
C ALA A 184 1.36 -2.32 -13.45
N THR A 185 2.59 -2.83 -13.27
CA THR A 185 2.98 -3.49 -12.01
C THR A 185 3.10 -2.52 -10.84
N ASN A 186 3.15 -1.21 -11.09
CA ASN A 186 3.12 -0.21 -10.01
C ASN A 186 1.72 -0.12 -9.37
N LEU A 187 0.66 -0.67 -10.00
CA LEU A 187 -0.68 -0.74 -9.41
C LEU A 187 -0.71 -1.57 -8.12
N GLU A 188 0.19 -2.56 -7.99
CA GLU A 188 0.29 -3.36 -6.77
C GLU A 188 0.60 -2.51 -5.55
N ILE A 189 1.48 -1.52 -5.72
CA ILE A 189 1.82 -0.57 -4.66
C ILE A 189 0.57 0.19 -4.18
N PHE A 190 -0.40 0.45 -5.06
CA PHE A 190 -1.66 1.07 -4.63
C PHE A 190 -2.59 0.09 -3.92
N VAL A 191 -2.61 -1.17 -4.35
CA VAL A 191 -3.37 -2.24 -3.68
C VAL A 191 -2.90 -2.41 -2.25
N ASP A 192 -1.59 -2.54 -2.04
CA ASP A 192 -1.01 -2.72 -0.70
C ASP A 192 -1.28 -1.54 0.23
N ILE A 193 -1.31 -0.33 -0.32
CA ILE A 193 -1.59 0.89 0.44
C ILE A 193 -3.10 1.03 0.69
N ALA A 194 -3.96 0.60 -0.24
CA ALA A 194 -5.39 0.55 -0.03
C ALA A 194 -5.78 -0.47 1.07
N SER A 195 -4.99 -1.53 1.26
CA SER A 195 -5.13 -2.49 2.34
C SER A 195 -4.20 -2.22 3.54
N TYR A 196 -3.56 -1.04 3.62
CA TYR A 196 -2.47 -0.71 4.56
C TYR A 196 -2.51 -1.46 5.92
N HIS A 197 -1.42 -2.15 6.24
CA HIS A 197 -1.28 -3.08 7.37
C HIS A 197 -2.33 -4.19 7.40
N ASP A 198 -2.77 -4.68 6.24
CA ASP A 198 -3.89 -5.61 6.09
C ASP A 198 -5.16 -5.14 6.82
N GLY A 199 -5.34 -3.82 6.94
CA GLY A 199 -6.44 -3.19 7.67
C GLY A 199 -6.39 -3.35 9.20
N ALA A 200 -5.30 -3.87 9.76
CA ALA A 200 -5.16 -4.13 11.20
C ALA A 200 -5.34 -2.84 12.04
N ASP A 201 -4.85 -1.70 11.55
CA ASP A 201 -5.00 -0.40 12.22
C ASP A 201 -6.45 0.08 12.29
N ALA A 202 -7.31 -0.40 11.39
CA ALA A 202 -8.75 -0.15 11.36
C ALA A 202 -9.57 -1.28 12.03
N GLY A 203 -8.91 -2.28 12.63
CA GLY A 203 -9.57 -3.44 13.23
C GLY A 203 -10.15 -4.42 12.21
N LEU A 204 -9.56 -4.49 11.01
CA LEU A 204 -9.96 -5.38 9.91
C LEU A 204 -8.89 -6.45 9.67
N ALA A 205 -9.20 -7.44 8.81
CA ALA A 205 -8.27 -8.46 8.36
C ALA A 205 -8.43 -8.60 6.83
N LEU A 206 -7.58 -7.87 6.10
CA LEU A 206 -7.69 -7.66 4.65
C LEU A 206 -6.63 -8.41 3.84
N SER A 207 -5.86 -9.31 4.47
CA SER A 207 -4.73 -10.00 3.83
C SER A 207 -5.10 -10.87 2.63
N GLU A 208 -6.38 -11.24 2.51
CA GLU A 208 -6.92 -12.05 1.39
C GLU A 208 -7.98 -11.29 0.60
N ALA A 209 -8.25 -10.03 0.97
CA ALA A 209 -9.30 -9.25 0.35
C ALA A 209 -8.87 -8.79 -1.04
N SER A 210 -9.74 -9.00 -2.02
CA SER A 210 -9.54 -8.46 -3.36
C SER A 210 -9.66 -6.94 -3.35
N SER A 211 -9.05 -6.26 -4.33
CA SER A 211 -9.05 -4.80 -4.39
C SER A 211 -9.53 -4.24 -5.73
N GLU A 212 -10.26 -3.13 -5.64
CA GLU A 212 -10.62 -2.25 -6.75
C GLU A 212 -10.07 -0.84 -6.48
N ILE A 213 -9.21 -0.37 -7.37
CA ILE A 213 -8.56 0.94 -7.25
C ILE A 213 -9.14 1.90 -8.28
N GLN A 214 -9.66 3.04 -7.81
CA GLN A 214 -10.25 4.08 -8.65
C GLN A 214 -9.40 5.36 -8.58
N LEU A 215 -9.05 5.95 -9.73
CA LEU A 215 -8.52 7.31 -9.75
C LEU A 215 -9.67 8.31 -9.65
N LEU A 216 -9.66 9.11 -8.59
CA LEU A 216 -10.50 10.28 -8.43
C LEU A 216 -9.88 11.48 -9.17
N LEU A 217 -10.61 12.02 -10.14
CA LEU A 217 -10.22 13.20 -10.92
C LEU A 217 -10.67 14.50 -10.21
N GLU A 218 -10.10 15.63 -10.62
CA GLU A 218 -10.40 16.96 -10.05
C GLU A 218 -11.87 17.36 -10.15
N ASP A 219 -12.61 16.83 -11.13
CA ASP A 219 -14.04 17.06 -11.31
C ASP A 219 -14.93 16.13 -10.45
N GLY A 220 -14.31 15.29 -9.63
CA GLY A 220 -14.97 14.30 -8.76
C GLY A 220 -15.40 13.02 -9.47
N SER A 221 -15.13 12.89 -10.77
CA SER A 221 -15.37 11.64 -11.49
C SER A 221 -14.30 10.59 -11.15
N ARG A 222 -14.67 9.31 -11.26
CA ARG A 222 -13.79 8.18 -10.96
C ARG A 222 -13.49 7.37 -12.21
N VAL A 223 -12.25 6.91 -12.32
CA VAL A 223 -11.77 6.03 -13.40
C VAL A 223 -11.21 4.77 -12.77
N LEU A 224 -11.77 3.61 -13.13
CA LEU A 224 -11.24 2.31 -12.70
C LEU A 224 -9.82 2.12 -13.23
N LEU A 225 -8.86 1.84 -12.34
CA LEU A 225 -7.46 1.59 -12.68
C LEU A 225 -7.12 0.11 -12.66
N TYR A 226 -7.73 -0.58 -11.70
CA TYR A 226 -7.37 -1.93 -11.37
C TYR A 226 -8.55 -2.65 -10.70
N GLU A 227 -8.77 -3.91 -11.08
CA GLU A 227 -9.71 -4.84 -10.49
C GLU A 227 -9.11 -6.26 -10.58
N ASN A 228 -9.19 -7.03 -9.49
CA ASN A 228 -8.71 -8.42 -9.30
C ASN A 228 -7.21 -8.62 -9.03
N LEU A 229 -6.90 -8.67 -7.73
CA LEU A 229 -6.04 -9.69 -7.11
C LEU A 229 -6.83 -10.44 -6.06
#